data_AF-A0A1G6HKC0-F1
#
_entry.id   AF-A0A1G6HKC0-F1
#
_cell.length_a   1.000
_cell.length_b   1.000
_cell.length_c   1.000
_cell.angle_alpha   90.00
_cell.angle_beta   90.00
_cell.angle_gamma   90.00
#
_symmetry.space_group_name_H-M   'P 1'
#
loop_
_entity.id
_entity.type
_entity.pdbx_description
1 polymer ?
#
loop_
_entity_poly.entity_id
_entity_poly.type
_entity_poly.pdbx_seq_one_letter_code
_entity_poly.pdbx_strand_id
1 'polypeptide(L)'
;MNHEETHVVDSMGLAQDIQQMLNKQLSRRDALLWGVGGTAALLMGCGGGDGGDSYSSSSSSSSGSSSSSGSSGSGSSSSSCSEIPTETEGPYPADGHVSSINALTRSGIVRSDLTSSLYTGNSVDGVPLTLAIKLVDINDNCSALTDYAIYVWHCTPDGEYSLYSSGVTDEDYLRGVQATDSNGMLYFDTVFPGCYEGRWPHIHFEVFPSVSVATTYRNQLKTSQFALPEDACDEVYSNSDLYSSSQTPFSRISLSNDNVFNDGYSLQMMDLSGSVSAGYVATIVVGVSA
;
A
#
# COMPACT_ATOMS: atom_id res chain seq x y z
N MET A 1 -39.28 4.06 -4.06
CA MET A 1 -38.39 3.07 -4.68
C MET A 1 -37.09 3.09 -3.88
N ASN A 2 -36.64 1.92 -3.46
CA ASN A 2 -35.68 1.73 -2.37
C ASN A 2 -34.26 2.17 -2.79
N HIS A 3 -33.61 2.95 -1.92
CA HIS A 3 -32.16 3.14 -1.93
C HIS A 3 -31.54 1.97 -1.17
N GLU A 4 -30.71 1.18 -1.85
CA GLU A 4 -29.93 0.11 -1.23
C GLU A 4 -28.54 0.67 -0.93
N GLU A 5 -28.31 0.94 0.35
CA GLU A 5 -27.05 1.35 0.93
C GLU A 5 -26.19 0.09 1.11
N THR A 6 -25.33 -0.22 0.15
CA THR A 6 -24.35 -1.30 0.29
C THR A 6 -23.23 -0.82 1.20
N HIS A 7 -23.37 -1.19 2.47
CA HIS A 7 -22.38 -1.10 3.52
C HIS A 7 -21.00 -1.62 3.07
N VAL A 8 -20.01 -0.72 3.03
CA VAL A 8 -18.58 -1.06 2.98
C VAL A 8 -18.17 -1.51 4.39
N VAL A 9 -18.05 -2.82 4.60
CA VAL A 9 -17.66 -3.41 5.89
C VAL A 9 -16.44 -4.29 5.69
N ASP A 10 -15.25 -3.71 5.47
CA ASP A 10 -13.98 -4.36 5.85
C ASP A 10 -12.71 -3.47 5.73
N SER A 11 -12.79 -2.26 5.16
CA SER A 11 -11.61 -1.39 4.99
C SER A 11 -11.02 -0.89 6.30
N MET A 12 -11.84 -0.67 7.33
CA MET A 12 -11.35 -0.19 8.64
C MET A 12 -10.46 -1.21 9.38
N GLY A 13 -10.67 -2.51 9.18
CA GLY A 13 -9.87 -3.55 9.84
C GLY A 13 -8.45 -3.63 9.28
N LEU A 14 -8.34 -3.64 7.94
CA LEU A 14 -7.05 -3.68 7.26
C LEU A 14 -6.22 -2.41 7.49
N ALA A 15 -6.83 -1.23 7.39
CA ALA A 15 -6.13 0.03 7.65
C ALA A 15 -5.60 0.07 9.10
N GLN A 16 -6.41 -0.37 10.08
CA GLN A 16 -5.97 -0.47 11.48
C GLN A 16 -4.88 -1.52 11.68
N ASP A 17 -4.97 -2.68 11.03
CA ASP A 17 -3.96 -3.74 11.13
C ASP A 17 -2.64 -3.33 10.48
N ILE A 18 -2.69 -2.67 9.32
CA ILE A 18 -1.52 -2.06 8.66
C ILE A 18 -0.92 -0.98 9.55
N GLN A 19 -1.73 -0.09 10.11
CA GLN A 19 -1.27 0.92 11.06
C GLN A 19 -0.59 0.29 12.28
N GLN A 20 -1.15 -0.78 12.84
CA GLN A 20 -0.51 -1.52 13.92
C GLN A 20 0.80 -2.18 13.48
N MET A 21 0.88 -2.72 12.27
CA MET A 21 2.10 -3.29 11.71
C MET A 21 3.18 -2.24 11.48
N LEU A 22 2.83 -1.10 10.88
CA LEU A 22 3.73 0.03 10.65
C LEU A 22 4.22 0.63 11.97
N ASN A 23 3.33 0.86 12.94
CA ASN A 23 3.70 1.32 14.28
C ASN A 23 4.65 0.34 14.99
N LYS A 24 4.46 -0.97 14.82
CA LYS A 24 5.40 -1.98 15.34
C LYS A 24 6.76 -1.92 14.65
N GLN A 25 6.82 -1.66 13.34
CA GLN A 25 8.09 -1.53 12.59
C GLN A 25 8.84 -0.24 12.95
N LEU A 26 8.15 0.90 13.06
CA LEU A 26 8.73 2.16 13.52
C LEU A 26 9.24 2.06 14.97
N SER A 27 8.43 1.50 15.88
CA SER A 27 8.86 1.27 17.27
C SER A 27 10.09 0.36 17.38
N ARG A 28 10.26 -0.62 16.49
CA ARG A 28 11.47 -1.46 16.44
C ARG A 28 12.69 -0.69 15.95
N ARG A 29 12.53 0.17 14.93
CA ARG A 29 13.61 1.04 14.44
C ARG A 29 14.03 2.05 15.50
N ASP A 30 13.07 2.65 16.20
CA ASP A 30 13.34 3.52 17.34
C ASP A 30 13.99 2.75 18.49
N ALA A 31 13.52 1.56 18.84
CA ALA A 31 14.14 0.73 19.87
C ALA A 31 15.57 0.29 19.50
N LEU A 32 15.91 0.14 18.21
CA LEU A 32 17.27 -0.12 17.74
C LEU A 32 18.15 1.14 17.81
N LEU A 33 17.60 2.32 17.52
CA LEU A 33 18.29 3.60 17.72
C LEU A 33 18.54 3.93 19.20
N TRP A 34 17.65 3.51 20.10
CA TRP A 34 17.82 3.64 21.55
C TRP A 34 18.53 2.44 22.20
N GLY A 35 18.70 1.33 21.49
CA GLY A 35 19.17 0.03 22.01
C GLY A 35 20.69 -0.22 21.95
N VAL A 36 21.50 0.70 21.39
CA VAL A 36 22.97 0.52 21.33
C VAL A 36 23.67 1.00 22.63
N GLY A 37 22.93 1.48 23.63
CA GLY A 37 23.50 1.90 24.91
C GLY A 37 23.05 1.05 26.10
N GLY A 38 23.70 -0.10 26.37
CA GLY A 38 23.63 -0.69 27.73
C GLY A 38 23.77 -2.20 27.88
N THR A 39 25.00 -2.64 28.19
CA THR A 39 25.39 -3.70 29.13
C THR A 39 24.99 -5.17 28.95
N ALA A 40 26.04 -5.99 29.05
CA ALA A 40 26.09 -7.43 29.21
C ALA A 40 25.39 -8.00 30.46
N ALA A 41 25.17 -9.33 30.41
CA ALA A 41 25.32 -10.31 31.50
C ALA A 41 24.04 -10.88 32.17
N LEU A 42 23.71 -12.14 31.82
CA LEU A 42 23.63 -13.36 32.65
C LEU A 42 22.34 -14.20 32.55
N LEU A 43 22.58 -15.50 32.34
CA LEU A 43 21.67 -16.66 32.31
C LEU A 43 21.38 -17.18 33.74
N MET A 44 20.13 -17.57 34.02
CA MET A 44 19.63 -18.60 34.98
C MET A 44 18.11 -18.37 35.16
N GLY A 45 17.18 -19.32 35.36
CA GLY A 45 17.20 -20.74 35.68
C GLY A 45 15.74 -21.23 35.90
N CYS A 46 15.56 -22.55 35.91
CA CYS A 46 14.31 -23.35 35.81
C CYS A 46 13.55 -23.62 37.13
N GLY A 47 12.33 -24.22 37.01
CA GLY A 47 11.70 -25.13 38.00
C GLY A 47 10.25 -24.74 38.36
N GLY A 48 9.18 -25.55 38.18
CA GLY A 48 8.93 -26.96 38.58
C GLY A 48 8.26 -26.96 39.98
N GLY A 49 7.18 -27.66 40.36
CA GLY A 49 6.35 -28.79 39.91
C GLY A 49 5.45 -29.21 41.10
N ASP A 50 4.84 -30.41 41.03
CA ASP A 50 4.10 -31.18 42.07
C ASP A 50 2.60 -30.85 42.26
N GLY A 51 1.65 -31.77 42.47
CA GLY A 51 1.59 -33.21 42.81
C GLY A 51 0.23 -33.40 43.53
N GLY A 52 -0.71 -34.26 43.12
CA GLY A 52 -0.80 -35.70 43.47
C GLY A 52 -1.94 -35.99 44.47
N ASP A 53 -2.98 -36.72 44.01
CA ASP A 53 -3.84 -37.74 44.69
C ASP A 53 -4.70 -37.36 45.94
N SER A 54 -5.94 -37.81 46.21
CA SER A 54 -6.60 -39.13 46.02
C SER A 54 -8.08 -39.14 46.53
N TYR A 55 -8.84 -40.18 46.12
CA TYR A 55 -10.06 -40.84 46.68
C TYR A 55 -11.39 -40.02 46.79
N SER A 56 -12.62 -40.52 46.55
CA SER A 56 -13.22 -41.85 46.64
C SER A 56 -14.50 -41.98 45.76
N SER A 57 -14.91 -43.23 45.56
CA SER A 57 -15.98 -43.74 44.68
C SER A 57 -17.43 -43.49 45.13
N SER A 58 -18.35 -43.37 44.17
CA SER A 58 -19.72 -43.89 44.28
C SER A 58 -20.33 -44.15 42.89
N SER A 59 -20.83 -45.36 42.71
CA SER A 59 -21.50 -45.88 41.51
C SER A 59 -22.98 -45.49 41.44
N SER A 60 -23.47 -45.08 40.27
CA SER A 60 -24.86 -45.32 39.84
C SER A 60 -24.99 -45.20 38.33
N SER A 61 -25.53 -46.26 37.72
CA SER A 61 -25.84 -46.42 36.31
C SER A 61 -27.12 -45.70 35.90
N SER A 62 -27.10 -45.00 34.77
CA SER A 62 -28.27 -44.84 33.90
C SER A 62 -27.85 -44.39 32.49
N SER A 63 -28.25 -45.20 31.52
CA SER A 63 -28.18 -45.05 30.07
C SER A 63 -28.95 -43.83 29.53
N GLY A 64 -28.42 -43.16 28.50
CA GLY A 64 -29.16 -42.17 27.71
C GLY A 64 -28.30 -41.34 26.75
N SER A 65 -28.07 -41.90 25.57
CA SER A 65 -28.05 -41.29 24.22
C SER A 65 -27.49 -39.88 23.92
N SER A 66 -26.85 -39.84 22.76
CA SER A 66 -26.57 -38.71 21.84
C SER A 66 -25.41 -37.75 22.15
N SER A 67 -24.29 -38.07 21.52
CA SER A 67 -23.23 -37.15 21.12
C SER A 67 -23.76 -36.16 20.06
N SER A 68 -23.89 -34.89 20.42
CA SER A 68 -23.87 -33.79 19.45
C SER A 68 -22.56 -33.02 19.63
N SER A 69 -21.55 -33.45 18.90
CA SER A 69 -20.41 -32.64 18.52
C SER A 69 -20.95 -31.40 17.80
N GLY A 70 -20.99 -30.27 18.51
CA GLY A 70 -21.14 -28.97 17.89
C GLY A 70 -19.88 -28.68 17.08
N SER A 71 -19.83 -29.15 15.84
CA SER A 71 -18.97 -28.57 14.83
C SER A 71 -19.45 -27.13 14.64
N SER A 72 -18.78 -26.21 15.33
CA SER A 72 -18.72 -24.82 14.88
C SER A 72 -18.08 -24.86 13.51
N GLY A 73 -18.91 -24.99 12.48
CA GLY A 73 -18.48 -24.69 11.12
C GLY A 73 -18.08 -23.23 11.15
N SER A 74 -16.79 -22.96 11.21
CA SER A 74 -16.23 -21.70 10.73
C SER A 74 -16.73 -21.59 9.30
N GLY A 75 -17.78 -20.79 9.10
CA GLY A 75 -18.16 -20.36 7.78
C GLY A 75 -16.92 -19.73 7.19
N SER A 76 -16.33 -20.37 6.19
CA SER A 76 -15.35 -19.72 5.34
C SER A 76 -16.09 -18.54 4.73
N SER A 77 -15.89 -17.35 5.30
CA SER A 77 -16.20 -16.10 4.62
C SER A 77 -15.39 -16.15 3.33
N SER A 78 -16.07 -16.43 2.20
CA SER A 78 -15.45 -16.24 0.90
C SER A 78 -15.13 -14.75 0.81
N SER A 79 -13.85 -14.41 0.96
CA SER A 79 -13.36 -13.07 0.64
C SER A 79 -13.69 -12.81 -0.82
N SER A 80 -14.52 -11.78 -1.07
CA SER A 80 -14.78 -11.29 -2.41
C SER A 80 -13.97 -10.02 -2.62
N CYS A 81 -13.21 -9.98 -3.71
CA CYS A 81 -12.45 -8.85 -4.18
C CYS A 81 -12.80 -8.65 -5.66
N SER A 82 -12.62 -7.42 -6.14
CA SER A 82 -12.91 -7.03 -7.51
C SER A 82 -11.62 -6.69 -8.23
N GLU A 83 -11.62 -6.87 -9.55
CA GLU A 83 -10.50 -6.48 -10.38
C GLU A 83 -10.35 -4.95 -10.40
N ILE A 84 -9.13 -4.46 -10.19
CA ILE A 84 -8.85 -3.04 -10.37
C ILE A 84 -9.03 -2.66 -11.86
N PRO A 85 -9.71 -1.53 -12.16
CA PRO A 85 -9.85 -1.04 -13.52
C PRO A 85 -8.49 -0.82 -14.18
N THR A 86 -8.40 -1.12 -15.47
CA THR A 86 -7.22 -0.80 -16.28
C THR A 86 -7.30 0.66 -16.71
N GLU A 87 -6.25 1.45 -16.45
CA GLU A 87 -6.16 2.85 -16.90
C GLU A 87 -5.02 3.07 -17.88
N THR A 88 -5.00 4.28 -18.44
CA THR A 88 -3.82 4.77 -19.16
C THR A 88 -2.61 4.88 -18.23
N GLU A 89 -1.44 4.44 -18.71
CA GLU A 89 -0.12 4.74 -18.12
C GLU A 89 0.18 6.26 -18.13
N GLY A 90 -0.48 7.02 -19.00
CA GLY A 90 -0.12 8.43 -19.22
C GLY A 90 1.25 8.59 -19.90
N PRO A 91 1.72 9.82 -20.08
CA PRO A 91 2.90 10.09 -20.90
C PRO A 91 4.25 9.90 -20.16
N TYR A 92 4.24 9.55 -18.87
CA TYR A 92 5.43 9.58 -18.01
C TYR A 92 5.85 8.25 -17.32
N PRO A 93 5.61 7.05 -17.90
CA PRO A 93 5.87 5.79 -17.19
C PRO A 93 7.36 5.47 -17.02
N ALA A 94 8.23 5.88 -17.94
CA ALA A 94 9.64 5.48 -17.97
C ALA A 94 9.84 3.96 -17.92
N ASP A 95 9.05 3.21 -18.68
CA ASP A 95 9.01 1.75 -18.79
C ASP A 95 9.47 1.24 -20.18
N GLY A 96 9.90 2.17 -21.04
CA GLY A 96 10.27 1.94 -22.43
C GLY A 96 9.10 1.94 -23.45
N HIS A 97 7.89 2.34 -23.07
CA HIS A 97 6.73 2.40 -23.97
C HIS A 97 6.60 3.75 -24.70
N VAL A 98 6.28 4.82 -23.97
CA VAL A 98 6.01 6.16 -24.54
C VAL A 98 7.27 6.79 -25.13
N SER A 99 8.42 6.53 -24.52
CA SER A 99 9.72 7.01 -24.97
C SER A 99 10.77 5.92 -24.79
N SER A 100 11.99 6.16 -25.27
CA SER A 100 13.12 5.25 -25.03
C SER A 100 13.63 5.27 -23.59
N ILE A 101 13.05 6.11 -22.71
CA ILE A 101 13.42 6.20 -21.30
C ILE A 101 12.87 4.97 -20.57
N ASN A 102 13.75 4.26 -19.86
CA ASN A 102 13.38 3.07 -19.09
C ASN A 102 14.08 3.06 -17.72
N ALA A 103 13.35 3.44 -16.68
CA ALA A 103 13.75 3.39 -15.27
C ALA A 103 13.78 1.95 -14.73
N LEU A 104 12.93 1.04 -15.23
CA LEU A 104 12.84 -0.36 -14.79
C LEU A 104 14.15 -1.14 -14.96
N THR A 105 15.03 -0.69 -15.85
CA THR A 105 16.35 -1.32 -16.08
C THR A 105 17.48 -0.70 -15.25
N ARG A 106 17.20 0.34 -14.46
CA ARG A 106 18.22 1.04 -13.68
C ARG A 106 18.62 0.27 -12.43
N SER A 107 19.93 0.26 -12.14
CA SER A 107 20.43 -0.28 -10.88
C SER A 107 19.85 0.51 -9.71
N GLY A 108 19.25 -0.20 -8.76
CA GLY A 108 18.62 0.41 -7.59
C GLY A 108 17.14 0.73 -7.75
N ILE A 109 16.51 0.49 -8.91
CA ILE A 109 15.07 0.74 -9.10
C ILE A 109 14.18 -0.12 -8.18
N VAL A 110 14.68 -1.29 -7.75
CA VAL A 110 14.03 -2.11 -6.73
C VAL A 110 14.35 -1.52 -5.36
N ARG A 111 13.43 -0.74 -4.80
CA ARG A 111 13.64 0.10 -3.61
C ARG A 111 12.31 0.48 -2.95
N SER A 112 12.32 0.67 -1.64
CA SER A 112 11.16 1.16 -0.89
C SER A 112 11.12 2.69 -0.79
N ASP A 113 12.24 3.35 -0.49
CA ASP A 113 12.31 4.81 -0.41
C ASP A 113 12.42 5.39 -1.82
N LEU A 114 11.48 6.22 -2.24
CA LEU A 114 11.42 6.83 -3.57
C LEU A 114 11.97 8.26 -3.61
N THR A 115 12.35 8.85 -2.48
CA THR A 115 12.60 10.31 -2.38
C THR A 115 13.92 10.77 -2.97
N SER A 116 14.93 9.90 -3.02
CA SER A 116 16.23 10.23 -3.62
C SER A 116 16.36 9.75 -5.06
N SER A 117 17.01 10.53 -5.91
CA SER A 117 17.42 10.20 -7.27
C SER A 117 18.57 9.19 -7.24
N LEU A 118 18.45 8.09 -8.00
CA LEU A 118 19.51 7.11 -8.24
C LEU A 118 20.62 7.67 -9.12
N TYR A 119 20.30 8.65 -9.98
CA TYR A 119 21.26 9.22 -10.91
C TYR A 119 22.09 10.35 -10.29
N THR A 120 21.43 11.35 -9.70
CA THR A 120 22.11 12.55 -9.18
C THR A 120 22.42 12.47 -7.69
N GLY A 121 21.68 11.64 -6.93
CA GLY A 121 21.71 11.63 -5.47
C GLY A 121 20.90 12.76 -4.82
N ASN A 122 20.28 13.66 -5.60
CA ASN A 122 19.39 14.69 -5.08
C ASN A 122 18.14 14.06 -4.47
N SER A 123 17.48 14.75 -3.54
CA SER A 123 16.21 14.30 -2.97
C SER A 123 15.11 15.32 -3.22
N VAL A 124 13.87 14.84 -3.28
CA VAL A 124 12.67 15.68 -3.36
C VAL A 124 12.04 15.80 -1.98
N ASP A 125 11.76 17.04 -1.57
CA ASP A 125 11.03 17.33 -0.34
C ASP A 125 9.52 17.24 -0.57
N GLY A 126 8.75 17.01 0.49
CA GLY A 126 7.28 16.96 0.46
C GLY A 126 6.71 16.46 1.78
N VAL A 127 5.38 16.40 1.87
CA VAL A 127 4.73 15.76 3.03
C VAL A 127 5.00 14.26 2.97
N PRO A 128 5.61 13.63 3.98
CA PRO A 128 5.91 12.19 3.93
C PRO A 128 4.65 11.35 3.72
N LEU A 129 4.76 10.33 2.87
CA LEU A 129 3.69 9.40 2.55
C LEU A 129 4.25 7.98 2.49
N THR A 130 3.76 7.09 3.35
CA THR A 130 3.99 5.64 3.21
C THR A 130 2.83 5.01 2.45
N LEU A 131 3.13 4.35 1.34
CA LEU A 131 2.17 3.52 0.61
C LEU A 131 2.22 2.09 1.17
N ALA A 132 1.08 1.53 1.52
CA ALA A 132 0.94 0.13 1.92
C ALA A 132 -0.08 -0.55 1.01
N ILE A 133 0.41 -1.37 0.08
CA ILE A 133 -0.40 -1.97 -0.98
C ILE A 133 -0.50 -3.47 -0.73
N LYS A 134 -1.72 -3.98 -0.73
CA LYS A 134 -2.00 -5.43 -0.72
C LYS A 134 -2.40 -5.88 -2.11
N LEU A 135 -1.70 -6.86 -2.67
CA LEU A 135 -2.01 -7.45 -3.97
C LEU A 135 -2.64 -8.82 -3.79
N VAL A 136 -3.78 -9.05 -4.46
CA VAL A 136 -4.55 -10.30 -4.37
C VAL A 136 -4.98 -10.81 -5.75
N ASP A 137 -5.16 -12.12 -5.85
CA ASP A 137 -5.69 -12.77 -7.06
C ASP A 137 -7.21 -12.92 -6.98
N ILE A 138 -7.91 -12.27 -7.90
CA ILE A 138 -9.38 -12.34 -7.99
C ILE A 138 -9.88 -13.72 -8.44
N ASN A 139 -9.03 -14.53 -9.07
CA ASN A 139 -9.36 -15.86 -9.56
C ASN A 139 -9.14 -16.96 -8.50
N ASP A 140 -8.48 -16.63 -7.39
CA ASP A 140 -8.13 -17.58 -6.33
C ASP A 140 -8.58 -17.07 -4.95
N ASN A 141 -9.89 -16.81 -4.81
CA ASN A 141 -10.52 -16.39 -3.54
C ASN A 141 -9.82 -15.20 -2.85
N CYS A 142 -9.23 -14.28 -3.62
CA CYS A 142 -8.46 -13.14 -3.09
C CYS A 142 -7.23 -13.58 -2.28
N SER A 143 -6.61 -14.68 -2.70
CA SER A 143 -5.35 -15.14 -2.14
C SER A 143 -4.25 -14.09 -2.37
N ALA A 144 -3.34 -14.00 -1.41
CA ALA A 144 -2.23 -13.07 -1.47
C ALA A 144 -1.27 -13.44 -2.61
N LEU A 145 -0.99 -12.49 -3.49
CA LEU A 145 0.01 -12.67 -4.55
C LEU A 145 1.40 -12.41 -3.97
N THR A 146 2.19 -13.47 -3.78
CA THR A 146 3.57 -13.42 -3.24
C THR A 146 4.60 -13.30 -4.35
N ASP A 147 5.65 -12.51 -4.15
CA ASP A 147 6.77 -12.27 -5.08
C ASP A 147 6.40 -11.57 -6.41
N TYR A 148 5.15 -11.13 -6.56
CA TYR A 148 4.71 -10.22 -7.63
C TYR A 148 5.29 -8.83 -7.40
N ALA A 149 5.55 -8.11 -8.47
CA ALA A 149 6.12 -6.77 -8.39
C ALA A 149 5.10 -5.68 -8.74
N ILE A 150 5.17 -4.56 -8.02
CA ILE A 150 4.50 -3.33 -8.40
C ILE A 150 5.56 -2.26 -8.68
N TYR A 151 5.47 -1.64 -9.86
CA TYR A 151 6.17 -0.40 -10.18
C TYR A 151 5.23 0.77 -9.90
N VAL A 152 5.71 1.81 -9.21
CA VAL A 152 4.94 3.04 -8.97
C VAL A 152 5.70 4.26 -9.48
N TRP A 153 4.96 5.27 -9.95
CA TRP A 153 5.49 6.60 -10.22
C TRP A 153 4.46 7.69 -9.99
N HIS A 154 4.93 8.88 -9.61
CA HIS A 154 4.06 10.07 -9.49
C HIS A 154 4.85 11.37 -9.65
N CYS A 155 4.12 12.49 -9.68
CA CYS A 155 4.69 13.82 -9.78
C CYS A 155 5.26 14.34 -8.44
N THR A 156 6.14 15.32 -8.52
CA THR A 156 6.61 16.12 -7.37
C THR A 156 5.48 16.95 -6.74
N PRO A 157 5.71 17.60 -5.58
CA PRO A 157 4.77 18.59 -5.03
C PRO A 157 4.41 19.74 -5.99
N ASP A 158 5.29 20.04 -6.95
CA ASP A 158 5.06 21.05 -7.99
C ASP A 158 4.30 20.50 -9.22
N GLY A 159 3.96 19.22 -9.25
CA GLY A 159 3.27 18.59 -10.38
C GLY A 159 4.20 18.14 -11.51
N GLU A 160 5.51 18.08 -11.28
CA GLU A 160 6.50 17.72 -12.30
C GLU A 160 6.86 16.23 -12.26
N TYR A 161 7.11 15.62 -13.42
CA TYR A 161 7.55 14.23 -13.50
C TYR A 161 9.06 14.15 -13.76
N SER A 162 9.79 13.52 -12.85
CA SER A 162 11.21 13.19 -13.00
C SER A 162 11.45 12.47 -14.34
N LEU A 163 12.58 12.66 -15.02
CA LEU A 163 12.88 12.16 -16.38
C LEU A 163 12.15 12.84 -17.54
N TYR A 164 11.13 13.67 -17.31
CA TYR A 164 10.31 14.23 -18.38
C TYR A 164 10.16 15.74 -18.32
N SER A 165 9.78 16.26 -17.16
CA SER A 165 9.52 17.67 -16.96
C SER A 165 10.80 18.50 -17.00
N SER A 166 10.71 19.68 -17.62
CA SER A 166 11.84 20.62 -17.68
C SER A 166 12.32 20.97 -16.28
N GLY A 167 13.63 20.90 -16.04
CA GLY A 167 14.24 21.15 -14.73
C GLY A 167 14.42 19.89 -13.87
N VAL A 168 13.75 18.77 -14.20
CA VAL A 168 13.87 17.50 -13.48
C VAL A 168 14.12 16.31 -14.44
N THR A 169 14.56 16.59 -15.67
CA THR A 169 14.84 15.57 -16.70
C THR A 169 15.99 14.63 -16.34
N ASP A 170 16.93 15.08 -15.51
CA ASP A 170 18.06 14.28 -15.05
C ASP A 170 17.76 13.55 -13.73
N GLU A 171 16.57 13.74 -13.16
CA GLU A 171 16.17 13.10 -11.90
C GLU A 171 15.35 11.84 -12.13
N ASP A 172 15.38 10.89 -11.19
CA ASP A 172 14.56 9.67 -11.20
C ASP A 172 14.00 9.26 -9.83
N TYR A 173 13.90 10.21 -8.90
CA TYR A 173 13.09 10.05 -7.70
C TYR A 173 11.61 9.82 -8.04
N LEU A 174 10.82 9.44 -7.04
CA LEU A 174 9.37 9.18 -7.08
C LEU A 174 8.99 8.08 -8.07
N ARG A 175 9.91 7.12 -8.26
CA ARG A 175 9.79 5.96 -9.13
C ARG A 175 10.44 4.77 -8.45
N GLY A 176 9.77 3.62 -8.41
CA GLY A 176 10.38 2.42 -7.82
C GLY A 176 9.55 1.16 -7.96
N VAL A 177 10.24 0.03 -7.84
CA VAL A 177 9.67 -1.32 -7.90
C VAL A 177 9.82 -1.98 -6.54
N GLN A 178 8.78 -2.66 -6.07
CA GLN A 178 8.86 -3.53 -4.89
C GLN A 178 8.17 -4.86 -5.17
N ALA A 179 8.72 -5.92 -4.58
CA ALA A 179 8.06 -7.21 -4.52
C ALA A 179 7.09 -7.27 -3.33
N THR A 180 5.99 -7.97 -3.52
CA THR A 180 5.06 -8.38 -2.48
C THR A 180 5.66 -9.47 -1.59
N ASP A 181 5.40 -9.40 -0.28
CA ASP A 181 5.76 -10.44 0.68
C ASP A 181 4.79 -11.63 0.65
N SER A 182 4.95 -12.59 1.57
CA SER A 182 4.10 -13.78 1.67
C SER A 182 2.63 -13.50 2.00
N ASN A 183 2.30 -12.27 2.43
CA ASN A 183 0.94 -11.81 2.69
C ASN A 183 0.39 -10.95 1.55
N GLY A 184 1.14 -10.84 0.44
CA GLY A 184 0.79 -9.99 -0.70
C GLY A 184 1.03 -8.52 -0.43
N MET A 185 1.78 -8.17 0.63
CA MET A 185 2.00 -6.80 1.06
C MET A 185 3.30 -6.24 0.50
N LEU A 186 3.29 -4.98 0.10
CA LEU A 186 4.49 -4.19 -0.14
C LEU A 186 4.34 -2.76 0.36
N TYR A 187 5.48 -2.09 0.50
CA TYR A 187 5.55 -0.74 1.05
C TYR A 187 6.51 0.14 0.26
N PHE A 188 6.13 1.40 0.07
CA PHE A 188 7.00 2.46 -0.42
C PHE A 188 6.96 3.64 0.54
N ASP A 189 8.11 4.26 0.77
CA ASP A 189 8.23 5.56 1.45
C ASP A 189 8.44 6.62 0.36
N THR A 190 7.54 7.59 0.29
CA THR A 190 7.54 8.65 -0.73
C THR A 190 7.05 9.96 -0.12
N VAL A 191 6.71 10.94 -0.97
CA VAL A 191 6.00 12.17 -0.58
C VAL A 191 4.63 12.22 -1.21
N PHE A 192 3.70 12.95 -0.59
CA PHE A 192 2.37 13.20 -1.15
C PHE A 192 2.50 13.83 -2.55
N PRO A 193 1.81 13.33 -3.60
CA PRO A 193 1.92 13.87 -4.95
C PRO A 193 1.28 15.26 -5.05
N GLY A 194 1.87 16.13 -5.88
CA GLY A 194 1.25 17.40 -6.25
C GLY A 194 0.04 17.23 -7.17
N CYS A 195 -0.55 18.36 -7.56
CA CYS A 195 -1.62 18.44 -8.55
C CYS A 195 -1.13 19.27 -9.74
N TYR A 196 -1.40 18.80 -10.95
CA TYR A 196 -1.09 19.51 -12.19
C TYR A 196 -2.37 19.67 -13.04
N GLU A 197 -2.34 20.60 -13.98
CA GLU A 197 -3.54 21.03 -14.72
C GLU A 197 -4.26 19.86 -15.41
N GLY A 198 -5.57 19.78 -15.19
CA GLY A 198 -6.46 18.83 -15.86
C GLY A 198 -6.46 17.40 -15.32
N ARG A 199 -5.76 17.11 -14.21
CA ARG A 199 -5.71 15.77 -13.61
C ARG A 199 -5.90 15.79 -12.10
N TRP A 200 -6.72 14.87 -11.59
CA TRP A 200 -6.89 14.66 -10.14
C TRP A 200 -5.58 14.14 -9.52
N PRO A 201 -5.21 14.46 -8.26
CA PRO A 201 -4.01 13.92 -7.61
C PRO A 201 -3.98 12.39 -7.60
N HIS A 202 -2.88 11.81 -8.09
CA HIS A 202 -2.78 10.36 -8.31
C HIS A 202 -1.36 9.83 -8.21
N ILE A 203 -1.28 8.50 -8.07
CA ILE A 203 -0.05 7.71 -8.17
C ILE A 203 -0.29 6.62 -9.21
N HIS A 204 0.54 6.55 -10.23
CA HIS A 204 0.44 5.48 -11.21
C HIS A 204 1.08 4.20 -10.71
N PHE A 205 0.59 3.07 -11.23
CA PHE A 205 1.28 1.81 -11.01
C PHE A 205 1.10 0.80 -12.14
N GLU A 206 2.05 -0.13 -12.18
CA GLU A 206 2.02 -1.33 -13.03
C GLU A 206 2.28 -2.57 -12.18
N VAL A 207 1.58 -3.66 -12.46
CA VAL A 207 1.77 -4.96 -11.80
C VAL A 207 2.49 -5.91 -12.74
N PHE A 208 3.49 -6.62 -12.23
CA PHE A 208 4.27 -7.62 -12.96
C PHE A 208 4.28 -8.96 -12.23
N PRO A 209 4.41 -10.09 -12.94
CA PRO A 209 4.50 -11.42 -12.31
C PRO A 209 5.68 -11.58 -11.34
N SER A 210 6.76 -10.81 -11.53
CA SER A 210 7.89 -10.74 -10.59
C SER A 210 8.79 -9.55 -10.89
N VAL A 211 9.67 -9.21 -9.94
CA VAL A 211 10.71 -8.18 -10.13
C VAL A 211 11.61 -8.50 -11.32
N SER A 212 11.93 -9.79 -11.55
CA SER A 212 12.84 -10.20 -12.61
C SER A 212 12.34 -9.90 -14.04
N VAL A 213 11.01 -9.81 -14.21
CA VAL A 213 10.37 -9.50 -15.50
C VAL A 213 9.89 -8.06 -15.58
N ALA A 214 9.88 -7.31 -14.48
CA ALA A 214 9.59 -5.88 -14.41
C ALA A 214 10.74 -5.05 -15.01
N THR A 215 10.96 -5.21 -16.32
CA THR A 215 12.06 -4.58 -17.08
C THR A 215 11.56 -3.83 -18.32
N THR A 216 10.31 -4.04 -18.70
CA THR A 216 9.64 -3.39 -19.82
C THR A 216 8.13 -3.50 -19.66
N TYR A 217 7.41 -2.47 -20.13
CA TYR A 217 5.94 -2.40 -20.18
C TYR A 217 5.26 -3.66 -20.72
N ARG A 218 5.91 -4.38 -21.64
CA ARG A 218 5.33 -5.57 -22.30
C ARG A 218 5.04 -6.73 -21.34
N ASN A 219 5.66 -6.74 -20.17
CA ASN A 219 5.53 -7.81 -19.19
C ASN A 219 4.50 -7.51 -18.09
N GLN A 220 3.83 -6.36 -18.15
CA GLN A 220 2.84 -5.98 -17.14
C GLN A 220 1.56 -6.81 -17.28
N LEU A 221 0.97 -7.15 -16.14
CA LEU A 221 -0.37 -7.75 -16.02
C LEU A 221 -1.46 -6.68 -15.97
N LYS A 222 -1.14 -5.52 -15.38
CA LYS A 222 -2.09 -4.44 -15.13
C LYS A 222 -1.37 -3.11 -15.11
N THR A 223 -2.03 -2.09 -15.64
CA THR A 223 -1.69 -0.68 -15.51
C THR A 223 -2.91 0.03 -14.96
N SER A 224 -2.74 0.85 -13.92
CA SER A 224 -3.82 1.66 -13.38
C SER A 224 -3.26 2.83 -12.57
N GLN A 225 -4.12 3.52 -11.85
CA GLN A 225 -3.79 4.72 -11.08
C GLN A 225 -4.55 4.69 -9.75
N PHE A 226 -3.88 5.10 -8.68
CA PHE A 226 -4.49 5.35 -7.38
C PHE A 226 -4.94 6.80 -7.29
N ALA A 227 -6.19 7.04 -6.89
CA ALA A 227 -6.71 8.36 -6.57
C ALA A 227 -6.48 8.69 -5.09
N LEU A 228 -6.21 9.97 -4.79
CA LEU A 228 -6.12 10.44 -3.41
C LEU A 228 -7.45 11.07 -2.93
N PRO A 229 -7.83 10.88 -1.65
CA PRO A 229 -8.99 11.52 -1.05
C PRO A 229 -8.93 13.05 -1.12
N GLU A 230 -10.07 13.68 -1.42
CA GLU A 230 -10.21 15.13 -1.56
C GLU A 230 -9.79 15.88 -0.28
N ASP A 231 -10.20 15.39 0.89
CA ASP A 231 -9.90 15.99 2.19
C ASP A 231 -8.39 15.98 2.51
N ALA A 232 -7.69 14.90 2.18
CA ALA A 232 -6.24 14.82 2.31
C ALA A 232 -5.53 15.77 1.34
N CYS A 233 -6.02 15.88 0.09
CA CYS A 233 -5.48 16.83 -0.89
C CYS A 233 -5.67 18.27 -0.42
N ASP A 234 -6.87 18.63 0.01
CA ASP A 234 -7.20 19.94 0.58
C ASP A 234 -6.27 20.31 1.74
N GLU A 235 -6.10 19.40 2.69
CA GLU A 235 -5.27 19.61 3.88
C GLU A 235 -3.79 19.82 3.51
N VAL A 236 -3.23 18.97 2.64
CA VAL A 236 -1.82 19.09 2.21
C VAL A 236 -1.59 20.37 1.42
N TYR A 237 -2.45 20.69 0.44
CA TYR A 237 -2.24 21.83 -0.45
C TYR A 237 -2.52 23.17 0.23
N SER A 238 -3.34 23.19 1.29
CA SER A 238 -3.64 24.40 2.06
C SER A 238 -2.65 24.67 3.19
N ASN A 239 -2.00 23.63 3.75
CA ASN A 239 -1.19 23.75 4.97
C ASN A 239 0.30 23.43 4.78
N SER A 240 0.78 23.28 3.55
CA SER A 240 2.20 23.11 3.24
C SER A 240 2.65 24.01 2.10
N ASP A 241 3.62 24.89 2.38
CA ASP A 241 4.17 25.82 1.38
C ASP A 241 4.86 25.09 0.21
N LEU A 242 5.28 23.84 0.42
CA LEU A 242 5.87 22.96 -0.61
C LEU A 242 4.90 22.65 -1.76
N TYR A 243 3.59 22.85 -1.56
CA TYR A 243 2.54 22.48 -2.51
C TYR A 243 1.80 23.70 -3.10
N SER A 244 2.36 24.90 -2.96
CA SER A 244 1.72 26.13 -3.45
C SER A 244 1.34 26.06 -4.94
N SER A 245 2.16 25.43 -5.78
CA SER A 245 1.90 25.18 -7.21
C SER A 245 0.68 24.28 -7.46
N SER A 246 0.33 23.40 -6.51
CA SER A 246 -0.77 22.43 -6.63
C SER A 246 -2.16 23.03 -6.38
N GLN A 247 -2.25 24.14 -5.64
CA GLN A 247 -3.55 24.71 -5.21
C GLN A 247 -4.44 25.13 -6.40
N THR A 248 -3.85 25.81 -7.40
CA THR A 248 -4.62 26.31 -8.54
C THR A 248 -5.14 25.18 -9.43
N PRO A 249 -4.32 24.21 -9.86
CA PRO A 249 -4.82 23.04 -10.59
C PRO A 249 -5.89 22.28 -9.81
N PHE A 250 -5.67 22.05 -8.51
CA PHE A 250 -6.61 21.30 -7.67
C PHE A 250 -7.99 21.98 -7.61
N SER A 251 -8.03 23.31 -7.48
CA SER A 251 -9.29 24.09 -7.48
C SER A 251 -10.11 24.00 -8.78
N ARG A 252 -9.53 23.46 -9.87
CA ARG A 252 -10.14 23.38 -11.21
C ARG A 252 -10.52 21.96 -11.61
N ILE A 253 -10.22 20.97 -10.78
CA ILE A 253 -10.45 19.56 -11.08
C ILE A 253 -11.31 18.91 -10.01
N SER A 254 -12.06 17.89 -10.39
CA SER A 254 -12.81 17.00 -9.51
C SER A 254 -12.73 15.58 -10.06
N LEU A 255 -12.96 14.57 -9.22
CA LEU A 255 -13.03 13.18 -9.69
C LEU A 255 -14.04 12.99 -10.84
N SER A 256 -15.14 13.76 -10.85
CA SER A 256 -16.17 13.67 -11.90
C SER A 256 -15.77 14.29 -13.24
N ASN A 257 -14.76 15.16 -13.29
CA ASN A 257 -14.31 15.81 -14.52
C ASN A 257 -12.86 15.43 -14.92
N ASP A 258 -12.15 14.68 -14.08
CA ASP A 258 -10.90 14.00 -14.44
C ASP A 258 -11.17 12.93 -15.50
N ASN A 259 -10.29 12.80 -16.49
CA ASN A 259 -10.51 11.92 -17.64
C ASN A 259 -10.17 10.44 -17.38
N VAL A 260 -9.70 10.10 -16.18
CA VAL A 260 -9.38 8.73 -15.74
C VAL A 260 -10.37 8.26 -14.69
N PHE A 261 -10.77 9.10 -13.75
CA PHE A 261 -11.62 8.67 -12.63
C PHE A 261 -13.12 8.94 -12.82
N ASN A 262 -13.53 9.61 -13.91
CA ASN A 262 -14.94 9.99 -14.10
C ASN A 262 -15.91 8.82 -14.38
N ASP A 263 -15.41 7.65 -14.71
CA ASP A 263 -16.19 6.43 -14.94
C ASP A 263 -16.25 5.52 -13.70
N GLY A 264 -15.49 5.84 -12.65
CA GLY A 264 -15.51 5.18 -11.34
C GLY A 264 -14.12 5.12 -10.73
N TYR A 265 -14.04 5.18 -9.39
CA TYR A 265 -12.74 5.20 -8.68
C TYR A 265 -12.76 4.41 -7.37
N SER A 266 -13.84 3.69 -7.05
CA SER A 266 -13.99 3.04 -5.74
C SER A 266 -12.92 1.99 -5.44
N LEU A 267 -12.38 1.33 -6.47
CA LEU A 267 -11.28 0.35 -6.36
C LEU A 267 -9.89 0.98 -6.49
N GLN A 268 -9.82 2.29 -6.78
CA GLN A 268 -8.59 3.05 -6.99
C GLN A 268 -8.36 4.11 -5.91
N MET A 269 -9.39 4.44 -5.13
CA MET A 269 -9.31 5.39 -4.02
C MET A 269 -8.54 4.78 -2.86
N MET A 270 -7.44 5.42 -2.46
CA MET A 270 -6.69 5.00 -1.28
C MET A 270 -7.36 5.46 0.01
N ASP A 271 -7.22 4.67 1.08
CA ASP A 271 -7.60 5.07 2.43
C ASP A 271 -6.40 5.69 3.14
N LEU A 272 -6.53 6.96 3.57
CA LEU A 272 -5.44 7.75 4.14
C LEU A 272 -5.67 8.03 5.62
N SER A 273 -4.61 7.92 6.39
CA SER A 273 -4.58 8.31 7.81
C SER A 273 -3.27 9.01 8.12
N GLY A 274 -3.32 10.01 9.01
CA GLY A 274 -2.17 10.84 9.36
C GLY A 274 -2.47 12.33 9.28
N SER A 275 -1.43 13.13 9.11
CA SER A 275 -1.52 14.59 8.99
C SER A 275 -0.30 15.15 8.27
N VAL A 276 -0.35 16.42 7.86
CA VAL A 276 0.79 17.12 7.25
C VAL A 276 2.06 17.07 8.12
N SER A 277 1.92 17.19 9.45
CA SER A 277 3.06 17.22 10.37
C SER A 277 3.62 15.83 10.72
N ALA A 278 2.78 14.80 10.73
CA ALA A 278 3.19 13.42 11.02
C ALA A 278 3.56 12.63 9.76
N GLY A 279 3.14 13.11 8.58
CA GLY A 279 3.05 12.31 7.37
C GLY A 279 1.75 11.50 7.30
N TYR A 280 1.50 10.94 6.13
CA TYR A 280 0.36 10.07 5.87
C TYR A 280 0.80 8.63 5.64
N VAL A 281 -0.11 7.71 5.93
CA VAL A 281 -0.08 6.34 5.41
C VAL A 281 -1.30 6.18 4.52
N ALA A 282 -1.07 5.77 3.27
CA ALA A 282 -2.11 5.40 2.33
C ALA A 282 -2.17 3.87 2.19
N THR A 283 -3.36 3.30 2.28
CA THR A 283 -3.59 1.86 2.16
C THR A 283 -4.56 1.55 1.04
N ILE A 284 -4.33 0.45 0.33
CA ILE A 284 -5.25 -0.04 -0.71
C ILE A 284 -5.07 -1.54 -0.95
N VAL A 285 -6.16 -2.21 -1.34
CA VAL A 285 -6.15 -3.58 -1.86
C VAL A 285 -6.32 -3.53 -3.37
N VAL A 286 -5.37 -4.13 -4.08
CA VAL A 286 -5.36 -4.25 -5.54
C VAL A 286 -5.68 -5.69 -5.90
N GLY A 287 -6.83 -5.90 -6.55
CA GLY A 287 -7.18 -7.19 -7.14
C GLY A 287 -6.77 -7.24 -8.61
N VAL A 288 -6.04 -8.29 -9.00
CA VAL A 288 -5.72 -8.57 -10.41
C VAL A 288 -6.08 -10.01 -10.77
N SER A 289 -6.29 -10.27 -12.06
CA SER A 289 -6.38 -11.62 -12.61
C SER A 289 -4.96 -12.13 -12.90
N ALA A 290 -4.42 -12.96 -12.01
CA ALA A 290 -3.07 -13.52 -12.13
C ALA A 290 -3.05 -15.01 -12.52
#